data_AF-A0A0K9Q038-F1
#
_entry.id   AF-A0A0K9Q038-F1
#
_cell.length_a   1.000
_cell.length_b   1.000
_cell.length_c   1.000
_cell.angle_alpha   90.00
_cell.angle_beta   90.00
_cell.angle_gamma   90.00
#
_symmetry.space_group_name_H-M   'P 1'
#
loop_
_entity.id
_entity.type
_entity.pdbx_description
1 polymer ?
#
loop_
_entity_poly.entity_id
_entity_poly.type
_entity_poly.pdbx_seq_one_letter_code
_entity_poly.pdbx_strand_id
1 'polypeptide(L)'
;MELPLHSIFRLQLLTLISRTRDLREKERRTREELDRSLQREKEIEIEFGRKERGMQMELDARDESLRKLDSKMKYLENENMLMERKHKELKDSIDELLESKEIFLKNYKDSYLSMQRVIATRDRKIAVLSDKIHAHFLLLDLIRKEAMEVNQTVDKTQTLVTEKEKVVVELKEKMEKVSITEKDLIRKIAILECKHETCVEEHRKKDATIFLLKEQKEVEKNTSLQLQIEKISFAYQDHKCMDKKIILLCNQTIVFPYVENLQKALTLKEHTIANLTSDKQTLQYELRSLEISLNRIQETFNNITPENKDSMMVLEGKDSNTINERKDKRLPSDASSFAENSFSDCGRQIDENAVPMLYEEQNAVSDLSFQTNVPISNSFVSEDTYTSPSCAPNEG
;
A
#
# COMPACT_ATOMS: atom_id res chain seq x y z
N MET A 1 -47.19 82.74 220.55
CA MET A 1 -47.42 81.29 220.65
C MET A 1 -47.41 80.70 219.26
N GLU A 2 -46.68 79.60 219.06
CA GLU A 2 -46.30 79.12 217.74
C GLU A 2 -47.20 77.98 217.25
N LEU A 3 -48.07 78.29 216.28
CA LEU A 3 -48.94 77.32 215.61
C LEU A 3 -49.09 77.49 214.08
N PRO A 4 -48.94 78.68 213.44
CA PRO A 4 -49.13 78.77 211.98
C PRO A 4 -47.95 78.18 211.19
N LEU A 5 -46.72 78.29 211.72
CA LEU A 5 -45.50 77.89 211.03
C LEU A 5 -45.49 76.39 210.68
N HIS A 6 -45.93 75.53 211.62
CA HIS A 6 -46.03 74.09 211.39
C HIS A 6 -47.06 73.75 210.29
N SER A 7 -48.17 74.50 210.20
CA SER A 7 -49.19 74.29 209.16
C SER A 7 -48.68 74.70 207.78
N ILE A 8 -48.01 75.86 207.68
CA ILE A 8 -47.38 76.35 206.45
C ILE A 8 -46.31 75.36 205.95
N PHE A 9 -45.42 74.92 206.85
CA PHE A 9 -44.37 73.95 206.52
C PHE A 9 -44.96 72.59 206.10
N ARG A 10 -46.06 72.15 206.72
CA ARG A 10 -46.80 70.94 206.32
C ARG A 10 -47.41 71.07 204.92
N LEU A 11 -47.99 72.21 204.56
CA LEU A 11 -48.49 72.44 203.19
C LEU A 11 -47.34 72.46 202.17
N GLN A 12 -46.26 73.20 202.45
CA GLN A 12 -45.08 73.25 201.58
C GLN A 12 -44.47 71.86 201.36
N LEU A 13 -44.36 71.05 202.42
CA LEU A 13 -43.90 69.67 202.34
C LEU A 13 -44.84 68.78 201.51
N LEU A 14 -46.16 68.92 201.67
CA LEU A 14 -47.14 68.19 200.84
C LEU A 14 -47.07 68.61 199.36
N THR A 15 -46.93 69.91 199.06
CA THR A 15 -46.72 70.40 197.69
C THR A 15 -45.42 69.86 197.09
N LEU A 16 -44.34 69.79 197.87
CA LEU A 16 -43.06 69.22 197.45
C LEU A 16 -43.16 67.71 197.23
N ILE A 17 -43.90 66.97 198.07
CA ILE A 17 -44.18 65.53 197.91
C ILE A 17 -44.99 65.27 196.64
N SER A 18 -46.04 66.05 196.35
CA SER A 18 -46.77 65.94 195.10
C SER A 18 -45.88 66.26 193.89
N ARG A 19 -45.14 67.38 193.91
CA ARG A 19 -44.27 67.77 192.80
C ARG A 19 -43.13 66.78 192.56
N THR A 20 -42.56 66.17 193.60
CA THR A 20 -41.55 65.10 193.44
C THR A 20 -42.14 63.78 192.97
N ARG A 21 -43.41 63.47 193.32
CA ARG A 21 -44.16 62.36 192.73
C ARG A 21 -44.44 62.59 191.24
N ASP A 22 -44.91 63.77 190.87
CA ASP A 22 -45.22 64.14 189.48
C ASP A 22 -43.96 64.18 188.60
N LEU A 23 -42.83 64.67 189.15
CA LEU A 23 -41.54 64.61 188.48
C LEU A 23 -41.04 63.18 188.29
N ARG A 24 -41.16 62.31 189.31
CA ARG A 24 -40.80 60.88 189.21
C ARG A 24 -41.68 60.11 188.24
N GLU A 25 -42.97 60.44 188.18
CA GLU A 25 -43.92 59.86 187.23
C GLU A 25 -43.65 60.36 185.80
N LYS A 26 -43.28 61.63 185.62
CA LYS A 26 -42.80 62.14 184.33
C LYS A 26 -41.49 61.48 183.91
N GLU A 27 -40.52 61.36 184.81
CA GLU A 27 -39.24 60.67 184.60
C GLU A 27 -39.46 59.22 184.14
N ARG A 28 -40.34 58.48 184.85
CA ARG A 28 -40.77 57.13 184.49
C ARG A 28 -41.34 57.07 183.07
N ARG A 29 -42.30 57.94 182.73
CA ARG A 29 -42.89 57.99 181.38
C ARG A 29 -41.85 58.30 180.31
N THR A 30 -40.94 59.25 180.54
CA THR A 30 -39.88 59.58 179.58
C THR A 30 -38.86 58.46 179.43
N ARG A 31 -38.58 57.70 180.49
CA ARG A 31 -37.75 56.48 180.43
C ARG A 31 -38.45 55.40 179.61
N GLU A 32 -39.70 55.10 179.91
CA GLU A 32 -40.51 54.12 179.16
C GLU A 32 -40.74 54.51 177.68
N GLU A 33 -40.77 55.80 177.36
CA GLU A 33 -40.82 56.31 175.98
C GLU A 33 -39.47 56.21 175.26
N LEU A 34 -38.37 56.53 175.95
CA LEU A 34 -37.01 56.36 175.45
C LEU A 34 -36.68 54.88 175.21
N ASP A 35 -36.99 53.99 176.15
CA ASP A 35 -36.79 52.55 176.05
C ASP A 35 -37.59 51.97 174.87
N ARG A 36 -38.86 52.38 174.72
CA ARG A 36 -39.68 52.03 173.54
C ARG A 36 -39.16 52.64 172.24
N SER A 37 -38.34 53.69 172.26
CA SER A 37 -37.73 54.27 171.05
C SER A 37 -36.43 53.56 170.69
N LEU A 38 -35.58 53.31 171.66
CA LEU A 38 -34.32 52.57 171.52
C LEU A 38 -34.56 51.11 171.12
N GLN A 39 -35.68 50.51 171.54
CA GLN A 39 -36.11 49.19 171.04
C GLN A 39 -36.54 49.23 169.56
N ARG A 40 -37.35 50.22 169.15
CA ARG A 40 -37.74 50.42 167.74
C ARG A 40 -36.53 50.72 166.85
N GLU A 41 -35.57 51.47 167.34
CA GLU A 41 -34.33 51.80 166.63
C GLU A 41 -33.49 50.55 166.35
N LYS A 42 -33.31 49.67 167.34
CA LYS A 42 -32.66 48.35 167.16
C LYS A 42 -33.41 47.46 166.16
N GLU A 43 -34.73 47.45 166.19
CA GLU A 43 -35.55 46.68 165.25
C GLU A 43 -35.36 47.18 163.81
N ILE A 44 -35.30 48.50 163.62
CA ILE A 44 -35.00 49.13 162.32
C ILE A 44 -33.55 48.85 161.87
N GLU A 45 -32.57 48.89 162.78
CA GLU A 45 -31.16 48.58 162.49
C GLU A 45 -30.97 47.12 162.07
N ILE A 46 -31.61 46.17 162.76
CA ILE A 46 -31.61 44.75 162.41
C ILE A 46 -32.21 44.52 161.02
N GLU A 47 -33.34 45.18 160.72
CA GLU A 47 -33.99 45.10 159.41
C GLU A 47 -33.19 45.78 158.30
N PHE A 48 -32.55 46.91 158.57
CA PHE A 48 -31.66 47.58 157.62
C PHE A 48 -30.47 46.68 157.28
N GLY A 49 -29.77 46.16 158.29
CA GLY A 49 -28.66 45.22 158.09
C GLY A 49 -29.09 43.91 157.42
N ARG A 50 -30.33 43.45 157.65
CA ARG A 50 -30.92 42.31 156.92
C ARG A 50 -31.11 42.63 155.44
N LYS A 51 -31.60 43.82 155.11
CA LYS A 51 -31.76 44.30 153.73
C LYS A 51 -30.41 44.51 153.04
N GLU A 52 -29.44 45.11 153.73
CA GLU A 52 -28.07 45.32 153.23
C GLU A 52 -27.40 44.00 152.84
N ARG A 53 -27.41 43.00 153.74
CA ARG A 53 -26.92 41.64 153.43
C ARG A 53 -27.66 41.00 152.27
N GLY A 54 -28.98 41.21 152.16
CA GLY A 54 -29.78 40.75 151.02
C GLY A 54 -29.31 41.35 149.69
N MET A 55 -29.17 42.68 149.61
CA MET A 55 -28.70 43.36 148.39
C MET A 55 -27.25 43.00 148.07
N GLN A 56 -26.38 42.75 149.06
CA GLN A 56 -25.03 42.27 148.78
C GLN A 56 -25.04 40.86 148.16
N MET A 57 -25.85 39.93 148.69
CA MET A 57 -26.00 38.59 148.10
C MET A 57 -26.58 38.64 146.67
N GLU A 58 -27.50 39.57 146.40
CA GLU A 58 -28.04 39.82 145.06
C GLU A 58 -26.97 40.40 144.10
N LEU A 59 -26.11 41.30 144.58
CA LEU A 59 -24.96 41.82 143.81
C LEU A 59 -23.93 40.73 143.51
N ASP A 60 -23.54 39.93 144.51
CA ASP A 60 -22.58 38.83 144.34
C ASP A 60 -23.10 37.79 143.32
N ALA A 61 -24.41 37.45 143.40
CA ALA A 61 -25.06 36.54 142.46
C ALA A 61 -25.21 37.13 141.05
N ARG A 62 -25.46 38.43 140.93
CA ARG A 62 -25.46 39.17 139.66
C ARG A 62 -24.08 39.15 139.01
N ASP A 63 -23.04 39.48 139.75
CA ASP A 63 -21.70 39.60 139.20
C ASP A 63 -21.10 38.23 138.84
N GLU A 64 -21.42 37.17 139.59
CA GLU A 64 -21.16 35.79 139.19
C GLU A 64 -21.90 35.38 137.90
N SER A 65 -23.14 35.85 137.73
CA SER A 65 -23.92 35.63 136.50
C SER A 65 -23.32 36.41 135.31
N LEU A 66 -22.80 37.62 135.54
CA LEU A 66 -22.08 38.41 134.52
C LEU A 66 -20.77 37.74 134.11
N ARG A 67 -19.97 37.18 135.04
CA ARG A 67 -18.75 36.42 134.72
C ARG A 67 -19.03 35.19 133.86
N LYS A 68 -20.13 34.48 134.14
CA LYS A 68 -20.61 33.35 133.33
C LYS A 68 -21.06 33.78 131.93
N LEU A 69 -21.76 34.92 131.83
CA LEU A 69 -22.21 35.48 130.55
C LEU A 69 -21.04 35.95 129.67
N ASP A 70 -20.07 36.65 130.25
CA ASP A 70 -18.82 37.09 129.59
C ASP A 70 -18.02 35.90 129.06
N SER A 71 -17.84 34.86 129.89
CA SER A 71 -17.17 33.62 129.48
C SER A 71 -17.87 32.94 128.29
N LYS A 72 -19.21 32.91 128.30
CA LYS A 72 -20.01 32.34 127.19
C LYS A 72 -19.98 33.23 125.94
N MET A 73 -19.96 34.55 126.10
CA MET A 73 -19.83 35.51 125.00
C MET A 73 -18.51 35.32 124.25
N LYS A 74 -17.40 35.24 124.99
CA LYS A 74 -16.06 34.98 124.43
C LYS A 74 -15.96 33.61 123.75
N TYR A 75 -16.64 32.58 124.27
CA TYR A 75 -16.70 31.28 123.58
C TYR A 75 -17.40 31.41 122.21
N LEU A 76 -18.59 32.01 122.17
CA LEU A 76 -19.37 32.18 120.94
C LEU A 76 -18.69 33.12 119.93
N GLU A 77 -17.98 34.14 120.38
CA GLU A 77 -17.16 35.03 119.55
C GLU A 77 -16.03 34.27 118.86
N ASN A 78 -15.30 33.41 119.61
CA ASN A 78 -14.26 32.55 119.05
C ASN A 78 -14.81 31.48 118.09
N GLU A 79 -15.99 30.91 118.39
CA GLU A 79 -16.68 29.97 117.50
C GLU A 79 -17.12 30.66 116.20
N ASN A 80 -17.68 31.86 116.27
CA ASN A 80 -18.06 32.64 115.11
C ASN A 80 -16.85 33.02 114.23
N MET A 81 -15.74 33.47 114.83
CA MET A 81 -14.47 33.73 114.12
C MET A 81 -13.85 32.47 113.48
N LEU A 82 -14.19 31.26 113.94
CA LEU A 82 -13.81 30.01 113.27
C LEU A 82 -14.76 29.69 112.10
N MET A 83 -16.06 29.92 112.28
CA MET A 83 -17.06 29.67 111.23
C MET A 83 -16.94 30.65 110.06
N GLU A 84 -16.62 31.92 110.31
CA GLU A 84 -16.36 32.92 109.26
C GLU A 84 -15.15 32.54 108.39
N ARG A 85 -14.06 32.06 109.02
CA ARG A 85 -12.88 31.56 108.29
C ARG A 85 -13.22 30.33 107.45
N LYS A 86 -13.89 29.33 108.03
CA LYS A 86 -14.35 28.15 107.28
C LYS A 86 -15.30 28.49 106.14
N HIS A 87 -16.17 29.49 106.31
CA HIS A 87 -17.05 29.96 105.25
C HIS A 87 -16.27 30.63 104.12
N LYS A 88 -15.24 31.43 104.43
CA LYS A 88 -14.32 32.00 103.44
C LYS A 88 -13.54 30.91 102.71
N GLU A 89 -12.89 30.00 103.45
CA GLU A 89 -12.13 28.86 102.89
C GLU A 89 -12.99 28.02 101.93
N LEU A 90 -14.24 27.73 102.31
CA LEU A 90 -15.20 27.02 101.45
C LEU A 90 -15.62 27.85 100.22
N LYS A 91 -15.82 29.16 100.36
CA LYS A 91 -16.15 30.05 99.23
C LYS A 91 -15.00 30.10 98.23
N ASP A 92 -13.79 30.37 98.70
CA ASP A 92 -12.58 30.45 97.88
C ASP A 92 -12.36 29.11 97.14
N SER A 93 -12.57 27.96 97.81
CA SER A 93 -12.54 26.62 97.20
C SER A 93 -13.62 26.38 96.12
N ILE A 94 -14.81 27.00 96.27
CA ILE A 94 -15.89 26.91 95.28
C ILE A 94 -15.56 27.76 94.06
N ASP A 95 -15.02 28.96 94.27
CA ASP A 95 -14.64 29.86 93.17
C ASP A 95 -13.49 29.25 92.33
N GLU A 96 -12.47 28.64 92.96
CA GLU A 96 -11.41 27.86 92.28
C GLU A 96 -11.98 26.68 91.47
N LEU A 97 -12.95 25.93 92.03
CA LEU A 97 -13.58 24.80 91.35
C LEU A 97 -14.43 25.24 90.14
N LEU A 98 -15.05 26.42 90.21
CA LEU A 98 -15.79 27.02 89.09
C LEU A 98 -14.85 27.45 87.97
N GLU A 99 -13.75 28.14 88.27
CA GLU A 99 -12.74 28.52 87.26
C GLU A 99 -12.12 27.27 86.59
N SER A 100 -11.72 26.28 87.38
CA SER A 100 -11.19 25.00 86.88
C SER A 100 -12.16 24.28 85.94
N LYS A 101 -13.45 24.27 86.30
CA LYS A 101 -14.54 23.72 85.47
C LYS A 101 -14.72 24.50 84.16
N GLU A 102 -14.64 25.82 84.17
CA GLU A 102 -14.76 26.63 82.94
C GLU A 102 -13.56 26.44 82.01
N ILE A 103 -12.34 26.38 82.55
CA ILE A 103 -11.13 26.04 81.80
C ILE A 103 -11.25 24.64 81.17
N PHE A 104 -11.71 23.64 81.94
CA PHE A 104 -11.96 22.29 81.42
C PHE A 104 -12.99 22.28 80.28
N LEU A 105 -14.14 22.93 80.47
CA LEU A 105 -15.21 22.97 79.47
C LEU A 105 -14.78 23.68 78.19
N LYS A 106 -13.97 24.75 78.29
CA LYS A 106 -13.35 25.42 77.14
C LYS A 106 -12.41 24.48 76.39
N ASN A 107 -11.44 23.89 77.09
CA ASN A 107 -10.46 22.98 76.50
C ASN A 107 -11.12 21.75 75.84
N TYR A 108 -12.15 21.18 76.48
CA TYR A 108 -12.95 20.09 75.95
C TYR A 108 -13.67 20.50 74.65
N LYS A 109 -14.32 21.67 74.63
CA LYS A 109 -15.02 22.22 73.46
C LYS A 109 -14.06 22.49 72.30
N ASP A 110 -12.91 23.09 72.57
CA ASP A 110 -11.90 23.40 71.54
C ASP A 110 -11.28 22.10 70.96
N SER A 111 -11.05 21.09 71.81
CA SER A 111 -10.63 19.75 71.37
C SER A 111 -11.69 19.07 70.50
N TYR A 112 -12.95 19.05 70.94
CA TYR A 112 -14.09 18.50 70.18
C TYR A 112 -14.23 19.16 68.78
N LEU A 113 -14.19 20.49 68.72
CA LEU A 113 -14.25 21.23 67.45
C LEU A 113 -13.02 20.97 66.57
N SER A 114 -11.85 20.72 67.17
CA SER A 114 -10.64 20.33 66.43
C SER A 114 -10.78 18.92 65.83
N MET A 115 -11.23 17.94 66.62
CA MET A 115 -11.53 16.58 66.15
C MET A 115 -12.58 16.59 65.02
N GLN A 116 -13.66 17.37 65.18
CA GLN A 116 -14.70 17.52 64.16
C GLN A 116 -14.16 18.06 62.83
N ARG A 117 -13.26 19.06 62.87
CA ARG A 117 -12.57 19.58 61.68
C ARG A 117 -11.65 18.54 61.03
N VAL A 118 -10.95 17.73 61.83
CA VAL A 118 -10.08 16.65 61.32
C VAL A 118 -10.89 15.54 60.66
N ILE A 119 -12.01 15.12 61.27
CA ILE A 119 -12.94 14.12 60.72
C ILE A 119 -13.49 14.61 59.38
N ALA A 120 -14.12 15.79 59.34
CA ALA A 120 -14.65 16.37 58.09
C ALA A 120 -13.60 16.61 57.00
N THR A 121 -12.31 16.68 57.36
CA THR A 121 -11.19 16.77 56.39
C THR A 121 -10.76 15.38 55.90
N ARG A 122 -10.86 14.34 56.73
CA ARG A 122 -10.68 12.94 56.31
C ARG A 122 -11.83 12.49 55.40
N ASP A 123 -13.08 12.83 55.72
CA ASP A 123 -14.26 12.45 54.93
C ASP A 123 -14.17 12.99 53.49
N ARG A 124 -13.74 14.26 53.32
CA ARG A 124 -13.45 14.84 51.99
C ARG A 124 -12.36 14.11 51.23
N LYS A 125 -11.29 13.66 51.91
CA LYS A 125 -10.22 12.85 51.30
C LYS A 125 -10.74 11.46 50.90
N ILE A 126 -11.60 10.84 51.70
CA ILE A 126 -12.23 9.56 51.41
C ILE A 126 -13.12 9.69 50.16
N ALA A 127 -13.97 10.71 50.07
CA ALA A 127 -14.81 10.96 48.89
C ALA A 127 -13.96 11.08 47.59
N VAL A 128 -12.93 11.92 47.59
CA VAL A 128 -12.03 12.09 46.43
C VAL A 128 -11.29 10.80 46.05
N LEU A 129 -11.00 9.92 47.01
CA LEU A 129 -10.42 8.60 46.73
C LEU A 129 -11.46 7.63 46.15
N SER A 130 -12.69 7.63 46.66
CA SER A 130 -13.80 6.84 46.09
C SER A 130 -14.09 7.25 44.64
N ASP A 131 -14.13 8.55 44.34
CA ASP A 131 -14.35 9.06 42.98
C ASP A 131 -13.23 8.60 42.02
N LYS A 132 -11.97 8.64 42.47
CA LYS A 132 -10.82 8.13 41.70
C LYS A 132 -10.91 6.62 41.47
N ILE A 133 -11.26 5.84 42.49
CA ILE A 133 -11.44 4.39 42.37
C ILE A 133 -12.56 4.07 41.37
N HIS A 134 -13.66 4.82 41.39
CA HIS A 134 -14.74 4.66 40.42
C HIS A 134 -14.31 5.01 38.99
N ALA A 135 -13.57 6.10 38.80
CA ALA A 135 -13.00 6.46 37.49
C ALA A 135 -12.03 5.39 36.95
N HIS A 136 -11.16 4.83 37.80
CA HIS A 136 -10.27 3.73 37.42
C HIS A 136 -11.05 2.43 37.10
N PHE A 137 -12.13 2.14 37.83
CA PHE A 137 -13.02 1.01 37.53
C PHE A 137 -13.65 1.13 36.14
N LEU A 138 -14.20 2.31 35.81
CA LEU A 138 -14.77 2.59 34.48
C LEU A 138 -13.72 2.47 33.36
N LEU A 139 -12.48 2.92 33.60
CA LEU A 139 -11.38 2.75 32.64
C LEU A 139 -11.02 1.27 32.44
N LEU A 140 -10.98 0.46 33.50
CA LEU A 140 -10.75 -0.99 33.40
C LEU A 140 -11.87 -1.71 32.66
N ASP A 141 -13.12 -1.25 32.77
CA ASP A 141 -14.25 -1.75 31.98
C ASP A 141 -14.17 -1.37 30.49
N LEU A 142 -13.56 -0.22 30.15
CA LEU A 142 -13.28 0.17 28.76
C LEU A 142 -12.14 -0.67 28.16
N ILE A 143 -11.00 -0.79 28.87
CA ILE A 143 -9.86 -1.61 28.45
C ILE A 143 -10.29 -3.08 28.24
N ARG A 144 -11.20 -3.60 29.07
CA ARG A 144 -11.76 -4.95 28.90
C ARG A 144 -12.57 -5.11 27.61
N LYS A 145 -13.29 -4.07 27.16
CA LYS A 145 -14.03 -4.08 25.89
C LYS A 145 -13.07 -4.04 24.69
N GLU A 146 -12.12 -3.12 24.73
CA GLU A 146 -11.07 -3.00 23.70
C GLU A 146 -10.30 -4.32 23.54
N ALA A 147 -9.92 -4.98 24.65
CA ALA A 147 -9.27 -6.29 24.61
C ALA A 147 -10.14 -7.39 23.97
N MET A 148 -11.47 -7.36 24.16
CA MET A 148 -12.38 -8.30 23.48
C MET A 148 -12.47 -8.02 21.96
N GLU A 149 -12.49 -6.75 21.55
CA GLU A 149 -12.52 -6.34 20.14
C GLU A 149 -11.20 -6.66 19.42
N VAL A 150 -10.06 -6.46 20.09
CA VAL A 150 -8.73 -6.88 19.63
C VAL A 150 -8.67 -8.40 19.46
N ASN A 151 -9.07 -9.18 20.48
CA ASN A 151 -9.09 -10.64 20.39
C ASN A 151 -9.97 -11.13 19.22
N GLN A 152 -11.19 -10.60 19.07
CA GLN A 152 -12.07 -10.94 17.95
C GLN A 152 -11.46 -10.59 16.58
N THR A 153 -10.57 -9.62 16.51
CA THR A 153 -9.87 -9.23 15.28
C THR A 153 -8.65 -10.11 15.02
N VAL A 154 -7.94 -10.53 16.07
CA VAL A 154 -6.88 -11.55 16.00
C VAL A 154 -7.45 -12.88 15.53
N ASP A 155 -8.58 -13.35 16.07
CA ASP A 155 -9.24 -14.60 15.66
C ASP A 155 -9.59 -14.61 14.16
N LYS A 156 -10.21 -13.52 13.66
CA LYS A 156 -10.52 -13.34 12.23
C LYS A 156 -9.27 -13.32 11.35
N THR A 157 -8.19 -12.73 11.85
CA THR A 157 -6.91 -12.65 11.12
C THR A 157 -6.27 -14.04 11.06
N GLN A 158 -6.29 -14.78 12.17
CA GLN A 158 -5.74 -16.13 12.26
C GLN A 158 -6.48 -17.10 11.32
N THR A 159 -7.81 -17.07 11.24
CA THR A 159 -8.54 -17.92 10.30
C THR A 159 -8.18 -17.61 8.85
N LEU A 160 -8.13 -16.32 8.46
CA LEU A 160 -7.71 -15.88 7.13
C LEU A 160 -6.26 -16.24 6.79
N VAL A 161 -5.35 -16.23 7.77
CA VAL A 161 -3.97 -16.74 7.58
C VAL A 161 -4.00 -18.24 7.27
N THR A 162 -4.71 -19.06 8.06
CA THR A 162 -4.80 -20.51 7.79
C THR A 162 -5.53 -20.88 6.50
N GLU A 163 -6.34 -19.97 5.94
CA GLU A 163 -6.91 -20.11 4.60
C GLU A 163 -5.86 -19.84 3.52
N LYS A 164 -5.12 -18.72 3.63
CA LYS A 164 -4.03 -18.37 2.70
C LYS A 164 -2.90 -19.40 2.71
N GLU A 165 -2.56 -19.98 3.86
CA GLU A 165 -1.56 -21.05 3.96
C GLU A 165 -1.94 -22.27 3.10
N LYS A 166 -3.21 -22.69 3.09
CA LYS A 166 -3.71 -23.78 2.23
C LYS A 166 -3.55 -23.44 0.75
N VAL A 167 -3.93 -22.22 0.35
CA VAL A 167 -3.79 -21.75 -1.04
C VAL A 167 -2.32 -21.73 -1.47
N VAL A 168 -1.39 -21.33 -0.59
CA VAL A 168 0.05 -21.37 -0.86
C VAL A 168 0.56 -22.80 -1.02
N VAL A 169 0.09 -23.76 -0.23
CA VAL A 169 0.42 -25.19 -0.40
C VAL A 169 -0.09 -25.72 -1.74
N GLU A 170 -1.35 -25.46 -2.10
CA GLU A 170 -1.91 -25.84 -3.40
C GLU A 170 -1.15 -25.24 -4.59
N LEU A 171 -0.77 -23.96 -4.52
CA LEU A 171 0.01 -23.30 -5.55
C LEU A 171 1.41 -23.88 -5.67
N LYS A 172 2.04 -24.24 -4.55
CA LYS A 172 3.35 -24.91 -4.54
C LYS A 172 3.29 -26.28 -5.20
N GLU A 173 2.24 -27.07 -4.96
CA GLU A 173 2.01 -28.32 -5.68
C GLU A 173 1.79 -28.12 -7.19
N LYS A 174 1.02 -27.10 -7.57
CA LYS A 174 0.77 -26.77 -8.98
C LYS A 174 2.07 -26.34 -9.67
N MET A 175 2.92 -25.55 -9.00
CA MET A 175 4.24 -25.13 -9.49
C MET A 175 5.19 -26.32 -9.70
N GLU A 176 5.26 -27.28 -8.77
CA GLU A 176 6.11 -28.47 -8.96
C GLU A 176 5.65 -29.31 -10.16
N LYS A 177 4.32 -29.48 -10.33
CA LYS A 177 3.74 -30.17 -11.49
C LYS A 177 4.12 -29.46 -12.80
N VAL A 178 4.08 -28.12 -12.84
CA VAL A 178 4.56 -27.32 -13.99
C VAL A 178 6.05 -27.55 -14.24
N SER A 179 6.90 -27.45 -13.22
CA SER A 179 8.36 -27.64 -13.36
C SER A 179 8.73 -29.05 -13.85
N ILE A 180 7.98 -30.09 -13.46
CA ILE A 180 8.14 -31.45 -13.98
C ILE A 180 7.80 -31.49 -15.48
N THR A 181 6.69 -30.86 -15.90
CA THR A 181 6.31 -30.81 -17.33
C THR A 181 7.25 -29.97 -18.19
N GLU A 182 7.75 -28.85 -17.68
CA GLU A 182 8.75 -27.99 -18.31
C GLU A 182 10.04 -28.79 -18.60
N LYS A 183 10.60 -29.45 -17.58
CA LYS A 183 11.77 -30.34 -17.71
C LYS A 183 11.55 -31.46 -18.73
N ASP A 184 10.30 -31.89 -18.94
CA ASP A 184 9.95 -32.91 -19.94
C ASP A 184 9.83 -32.36 -21.36
N LEU A 185 9.27 -31.16 -21.52
CA LEU A 185 9.24 -30.43 -22.79
C LEU A 185 10.65 -30.07 -23.25
N ILE A 186 11.52 -29.57 -22.37
CA ILE A 186 12.93 -29.27 -22.70
C ILE A 186 13.65 -30.54 -23.18
N ARG A 187 13.45 -31.68 -22.50
CA ARG A 187 14.01 -32.97 -22.94
C ARG A 187 13.48 -33.42 -24.31
N LYS A 188 12.19 -33.18 -24.61
CA LYS A 188 11.59 -33.46 -25.94
C LYS A 188 12.14 -32.55 -27.03
N ILE A 189 12.34 -31.27 -26.75
CA ILE A 189 12.91 -30.27 -27.68
C ILE A 189 14.33 -30.70 -28.07
N ALA A 190 15.21 -30.96 -27.11
CA ALA A 190 16.59 -31.41 -27.37
C ALA A 190 16.67 -32.71 -28.21
N ILE A 191 15.73 -33.64 -28.03
CA ILE A 191 15.61 -34.86 -28.84
C ILE A 191 15.16 -34.55 -30.28
N LEU A 192 14.31 -33.54 -30.48
CA LEU A 192 13.85 -33.11 -31.80
C LEU A 192 14.93 -32.29 -32.53
N GLU A 193 15.68 -31.44 -31.83
CA GLU A 193 16.81 -30.68 -32.36
C GLU A 193 17.90 -31.61 -32.88
N CYS A 194 18.35 -32.57 -32.07
CA CYS A 194 19.34 -33.59 -32.48
C CYS A 194 18.87 -34.43 -33.71
N LYS A 195 17.57 -34.75 -33.79
CA LYS A 195 16.98 -35.39 -34.98
C LYS A 195 16.97 -34.46 -36.20
N HIS A 196 16.71 -33.17 -36.00
CA HIS A 196 16.72 -32.17 -37.05
C HIS A 196 18.14 -31.96 -37.61
N GLU A 197 19.15 -31.79 -36.75
CA GLU A 197 20.57 -31.72 -37.15
C GLU A 197 20.99 -32.95 -37.96
N THR A 198 20.64 -34.16 -37.48
CA THR A 198 20.90 -35.41 -38.20
C THR A 198 20.23 -35.43 -39.59
N CYS A 199 19.01 -34.91 -39.69
CA CYS A 199 18.27 -34.81 -40.95
C CYS A 199 18.87 -33.77 -41.91
N VAL A 200 19.29 -32.61 -41.40
CA VAL A 200 19.96 -31.55 -42.16
C VAL A 200 21.29 -32.04 -42.72
N GLU A 201 22.08 -32.79 -41.93
CA GLU A 201 23.34 -33.38 -42.40
C GLU A 201 23.13 -34.54 -43.39
N GLU A 202 22.08 -35.34 -43.22
CA GLU A 202 21.60 -36.29 -44.24
C GLU A 202 21.22 -35.60 -45.57
N HIS A 203 20.53 -34.46 -45.51
CA HIS A 203 20.22 -33.64 -46.69
C HIS A 203 21.48 -33.05 -47.33
N ARG A 204 22.38 -32.47 -46.54
CA ARG A 204 23.67 -31.92 -46.99
C ARG A 204 24.49 -32.95 -47.78
N LYS A 205 24.56 -34.20 -47.30
CA LYS A 205 25.22 -35.32 -48.00
C LYS A 205 24.53 -35.67 -49.31
N LYS A 206 23.20 -35.69 -49.35
CA LYS A 206 22.42 -35.93 -50.58
C LYS A 206 22.62 -34.80 -51.60
N ASP A 207 22.64 -33.55 -51.17
CA ASP A 207 22.90 -32.40 -52.06
C ASP A 207 24.33 -32.42 -52.63
N ALA A 208 25.34 -32.75 -51.80
CA ALA A 208 26.70 -32.98 -52.29
C ALA A 208 26.80 -34.15 -53.27
N THR A 209 26.02 -35.22 -53.05
CA THR A 209 25.96 -36.37 -53.97
C THR A 209 25.26 -36.00 -55.28
N ILE A 210 24.19 -35.21 -55.22
CA ILE A 210 23.48 -34.66 -56.40
C ILE A 210 24.39 -33.71 -57.18
N PHE A 211 25.24 -32.93 -56.51
CA PHE A 211 26.25 -32.10 -57.16
C PHE A 211 27.27 -32.96 -57.94
N LEU A 212 27.89 -33.94 -57.29
CA LEU A 212 28.86 -34.85 -57.93
C LEU A 212 28.24 -35.63 -59.10
N LEU A 213 27.00 -36.12 -58.96
CA LEU A 213 26.30 -36.82 -60.04
C LEU A 213 25.90 -35.90 -61.21
N LYS A 214 25.64 -34.60 -60.97
CA LYS A 214 25.46 -33.61 -62.04
C LYS A 214 26.78 -33.37 -62.78
N GLU A 215 27.87 -33.21 -62.05
CA GLU A 215 29.22 -33.01 -62.61
C GLU A 215 29.64 -34.22 -63.45
N GLN A 216 29.53 -35.44 -62.90
CA GLN A 216 29.81 -36.68 -63.64
C GLN A 216 28.94 -36.80 -64.89
N LYS A 217 27.62 -36.54 -64.80
CA LYS A 217 26.72 -36.61 -65.95
C LYS A 217 27.09 -35.61 -67.05
N GLU A 218 27.53 -34.41 -66.68
CA GLU A 218 27.94 -33.40 -67.67
C GLU A 218 29.32 -33.74 -68.27
N VAL A 219 30.22 -34.38 -67.51
CA VAL A 219 31.46 -35.00 -68.04
C VAL A 219 31.13 -36.16 -68.99
N GLU A 220 30.18 -37.04 -68.68
CA GLU A 220 29.72 -38.13 -69.56
C GLU A 220 29.09 -37.59 -70.85
N LYS A 221 28.26 -36.54 -70.74
CA LYS A 221 27.69 -35.81 -71.89
C LYS A 221 28.79 -35.20 -72.76
N ASN A 222 29.77 -34.51 -72.16
CA ASN A 222 30.92 -33.96 -72.89
C ASN A 222 31.77 -35.06 -73.53
N THR A 223 31.95 -36.20 -72.86
CA THR A 223 32.67 -37.38 -73.40
C THR A 223 31.91 -38.03 -74.55
N SER A 224 30.57 -38.10 -74.48
CA SER A 224 29.71 -38.58 -75.56
C SER A 224 29.76 -37.64 -76.78
N LEU A 225 29.75 -36.32 -76.56
CA LEU A 225 29.97 -35.32 -77.61
C LEU A 225 31.38 -35.44 -78.21
N GLN A 226 32.41 -35.64 -77.38
CA GLN A 226 33.79 -35.89 -77.84
C GLN A 226 33.86 -37.14 -78.73
N LEU A 227 33.18 -38.22 -78.34
CA LEU A 227 33.12 -39.48 -79.11
C LEU A 227 32.29 -39.35 -80.40
N GLN A 228 31.30 -38.44 -80.45
CA GLN A 228 30.60 -38.09 -81.69
C GLN A 228 31.49 -37.26 -82.62
N ILE A 229 32.24 -36.28 -82.09
CA ILE A 229 33.25 -35.52 -82.82
C ILE A 229 34.33 -36.45 -83.38
N GLU A 230 34.79 -37.44 -82.60
CA GLU A 230 35.79 -38.42 -83.02
C GLU A 230 35.25 -39.37 -84.11
N LYS A 231 33.99 -39.83 -84.00
CA LYS A 231 33.32 -40.58 -85.08
C LYS A 231 33.16 -39.76 -86.37
N ILE A 232 32.81 -38.48 -86.25
CA ILE A 232 32.74 -37.56 -87.39
C ILE A 232 34.13 -37.36 -88.00
N SER A 233 35.18 -37.22 -87.18
CA SER A 233 36.57 -37.15 -87.64
C SER A 233 36.99 -38.41 -88.43
N PHE A 234 36.62 -39.60 -87.94
CA PHE A 234 36.88 -40.86 -88.63
C PHE A 234 36.18 -40.93 -89.99
N ALA A 235 34.89 -40.57 -90.04
CA ALA A 235 34.14 -40.49 -91.29
C ALA A 235 34.73 -39.46 -92.28
N TYR A 236 35.26 -38.34 -91.76
CA TYR A 236 35.96 -37.32 -92.55
C TYR A 236 37.30 -37.82 -93.12
N GLN A 237 37.96 -38.76 -92.43
CA GLN A 237 39.20 -39.40 -92.91
C GLN A 237 38.92 -40.46 -93.98
N ASP A 238 37.84 -41.24 -93.86
CA ASP A 238 37.43 -42.18 -94.91
C ASP A 238 36.95 -41.47 -96.19
N HIS A 239 36.20 -40.37 -96.07
CA HIS A 239 35.77 -39.58 -97.24
C HIS A 239 36.98 -39.06 -98.05
N LYS A 240 38.04 -38.67 -97.35
CA LYS A 240 39.31 -38.18 -97.91
C LYS A 240 40.11 -39.26 -98.67
N CYS A 241 39.73 -40.53 -98.56
CA CYS A 241 40.28 -41.64 -99.32
C CYS A 241 39.61 -41.80 -100.70
N MET A 242 38.32 -41.48 -100.82
CA MET A 242 37.55 -41.63 -102.07
C MET A 242 37.86 -40.52 -103.09
N ASP A 243 37.97 -39.26 -102.65
CA ASP A 243 38.21 -38.11 -103.55
C ASP A 243 39.52 -38.25 -104.35
N LYS A 244 40.56 -38.86 -103.77
CA LYS A 244 41.83 -39.11 -104.46
C LYS A 244 41.74 -40.12 -105.61
N LYS A 245 40.68 -40.92 -105.69
CA LYS A 245 40.46 -41.89 -106.78
C LYS A 245 39.55 -41.34 -107.87
N ILE A 246 38.72 -40.34 -107.55
CA ILE A 246 37.84 -39.64 -108.50
C ILE A 246 38.55 -38.45 -109.16
N ILE A 247 39.57 -37.86 -108.54
CA ILE A 247 40.46 -36.88 -109.22
C ILE A 247 41.34 -37.54 -110.30
N LEU A 248 41.37 -38.87 -110.42
CA LEU A 248 41.85 -39.59 -111.62
C LEU A 248 40.79 -39.72 -112.72
N LEU A 249 39.79 -38.83 -112.72
CA LEU A 249 38.94 -38.52 -113.87
C LEU A 249 39.79 -38.17 -115.10
N CYS A 250 39.49 -38.86 -116.20
CA CYS A 250 39.25 -38.26 -117.51
C CYS A 250 40.14 -37.07 -117.94
N ASN A 251 41.43 -37.33 -118.23
CA ASN A 251 42.20 -36.52 -119.19
C ASN A 251 42.37 -37.22 -120.57
N GLN A 252 41.65 -38.32 -120.76
CA GLN A 252 41.26 -38.99 -122.01
C GLN A 252 39.89 -39.64 -121.69
N THR A 253 38.82 -39.50 -122.48
CA THR A 253 38.73 -39.46 -123.95
C THR A 253 37.54 -38.55 -124.40
N ILE A 254 37.43 -38.27 -125.71
CA ILE A 254 36.27 -37.64 -126.40
C ILE A 254 36.12 -36.11 -126.24
N VAL A 255 37.13 -35.36 -126.69
CA VAL A 255 36.91 -34.02 -127.32
C VAL A 255 37.63 -33.96 -128.67
N PHE A 256 37.34 -34.90 -129.59
CA PHE A 256 37.86 -34.85 -130.97
C PHE A 256 37.11 -35.69 -132.05
N PRO A 257 35.76 -35.65 -132.12
CA PRO A 257 35.10 -35.92 -133.42
C PRO A 257 34.05 -34.89 -133.85
N TYR A 258 33.98 -33.73 -133.18
CA TYR A 258 32.98 -32.68 -133.47
C TYR A 258 33.50 -31.61 -134.46
N VAL A 259 34.82 -31.35 -134.49
CA VAL A 259 35.42 -30.31 -135.36
C VAL A 259 35.43 -30.73 -136.84
N GLU A 260 35.78 -31.98 -137.15
CA GLU A 260 35.99 -32.43 -138.54
C GLU A 260 34.68 -32.46 -139.36
N ASN A 261 33.56 -32.79 -138.72
CA ASN A 261 32.24 -32.85 -139.37
C ASN A 261 31.66 -31.45 -139.67
N LEU A 262 32.04 -30.42 -138.92
CA LEU A 262 31.71 -29.03 -139.25
C LEU A 262 32.59 -28.52 -140.41
N GLN A 263 33.89 -28.85 -140.42
CA GLN A 263 34.83 -28.41 -141.46
C GLN A 263 34.41 -28.88 -142.87
N LYS A 264 33.97 -30.14 -143.02
CA LYS A 264 33.53 -30.72 -144.31
C LYS A 264 32.12 -30.27 -144.74
N ALA A 265 31.25 -29.94 -143.79
CA ALA A 265 29.92 -29.42 -144.09
C ALA A 265 29.93 -27.93 -144.49
N LEU A 266 31.00 -27.20 -144.15
CA LEU A 266 31.19 -25.79 -144.50
C LEU A 266 31.70 -25.65 -145.95
N THR A 267 32.79 -26.32 -146.30
CA THR A 267 33.43 -26.21 -147.64
C THR A 267 32.53 -26.65 -148.79
N LEU A 268 31.69 -27.68 -148.58
CA LEU A 268 30.71 -28.11 -149.57
C LEU A 268 29.64 -27.04 -149.82
N LYS A 269 29.24 -26.29 -148.79
CA LYS A 269 28.26 -25.19 -148.91
C LYS A 269 28.87 -23.94 -149.51
N GLU A 270 30.12 -23.62 -149.18
CA GLU A 270 30.86 -22.50 -149.79
C GLU A 270 31.00 -22.69 -151.31
N HIS A 271 31.29 -23.90 -151.78
CA HIS A 271 31.33 -24.21 -153.22
C HIS A 271 29.95 -24.09 -153.90
N THR A 272 28.87 -24.55 -153.25
CA THR A 272 27.49 -24.38 -153.76
C THR A 272 27.07 -22.90 -153.84
N ILE A 273 27.47 -22.09 -152.85
CA ILE A 273 27.17 -20.64 -152.81
C ILE A 273 27.92 -19.89 -153.92
N ALA A 274 29.15 -20.28 -154.25
CA ALA A 274 29.90 -19.69 -155.36
C ALA A 274 29.17 -19.91 -156.71
N ASN A 275 28.74 -21.14 -157.00
CA ASN A 275 28.06 -21.48 -158.25
C ASN A 275 26.70 -20.73 -158.36
N LEU A 276 25.87 -20.78 -157.32
CA LEU A 276 24.58 -20.07 -157.30
C LEU A 276 24.71 -18.54 -157.35
N THR A 277 25.87 -17.98 -156.95
CA THR A 277 26.16 -16.55 -157.13
C THR A 277 26.51 -16.21 -158.58
N SER A 278 27.23 -17.09 -159.27
CA SER A 278 27.50 -16.98 -160.72
C SER A 278 26.20 -17.06 -161.52
N ASP A 279 25.37 -18.08 -161.28
CA ASP A 279 24.10 -18.28 -162.01
C ASP A 279 23.13 -17.12 -161.78
N LYS A 280 23.08 -16.58 -160.56
CA LYS A 280 22.29 -15.39 -160.22
C LYS A 280 22.74 -14.15 -161.01
N GLN A 281 24.04 -13.96 -161.24
CA GLN A 281 24.53 -12.83 -162.04
C GLN A 281 24.17 -12.99 -163.53
N THR A 282 24.33 -14.19 -164.09
CA THR A 282 23.92 -14.50 -165.47
C THR A 282 22.42 -14.27 -165.68
N LEU A 283 21.57 -14.82 -164.81
CA LEU A 283 20.11 -14.64 -164.85
C LEU A 283 19.69 -13.18 -164.65
N GLN A 284 20.44 -12.36 -163.90
CA GLN A 284 20.14 -10.92 -163.78
C GLN A 284 20.46 -10.13 -165.06
N TYR A 285 21.45 -10.53 -165.87
CA TYR A 285 21.65 -9.93 -167.19
C TYR A 285 20.54 -10.33 -168.17
N GLU A 286 20.11 -11.59 -168.16
CA GLU A 286 19.03 -12.07 -169.03
C GLU A 286 17.67 -11.47 -168.65
N LEU A 287 17.30 -11.45 -167.37
CA LEU A 287 16.06 -10.81 -166.91
C LEU A 287 16.01 -9.33 -167.24
N ARG A 288 17.13 -8.60 -167.16
CA ARG A 288 17.19 -7.17 -167.52
C ARG A 288 17.10 -6.93 -169.02
N SER A 289 17.62 -7.85 -169.83
CA SER A 289 17.42 -7.86 -171.29
C SER A 289 15.95 -8.13 -171.64
N LEU A 290 15.33 -9.08 -170.93
CA LEU A 290 13.92 -9.43 -171.09
C LEU A 290 13.00 -8.29 -170.64
N GLU A 291 13.32 -7.59 -169.54
CA GLU A 291 12.59 -6.42 -169.02
C GLU A 291 12.61 -5.23 -170.01
N ILE A 292 13.76 -4.95 -170.64
CA ILE A 292 13.87 -3.94 -171.70
C ILE A 292 13.04 -4.35 -172.94
N SER A 293 13.00 -5.65 -173.25
CA SER A 293 12.21 -6.19 -174.36
C SER A 293 10.70 -6.15 -174.06
N LEU A 294 10.29 -6.47 -172.84
CA LEU A 294 8.89 -6.47 -172.41
C LEU A 294 8.31 -5.05 -172.41
N ASN A 295 9.05 -4.06 -171.91
CA ASN A 295 8.62 -2.66 -171.94
C ASN A 295 8.41 -2.16 -173.38
N ARG A 296 9.30 -2.51 -174.32
CA ARG A 296 9.13 -2.19 -175.76
C ARG A 296 7.90 -2.86 -176.38
N ILE A 297 7.64 -4.12 -176.03
CA ILE A 297 6.44 -4.84 -176.49
C ILE A 297 5.16 -4.23 -175.88
N GLN A 298 5.23 -3.75 -174.64
CA GLN A 298 4.11 -3.09 -173.97
C GLN A 298 3.85 -1.67 -174.49
N GLU A 299 4.88 -0.96 -175.00
CA GLU A 299 4.70 0.26 -175.80
C GLU A 299 3.97 -0.03 -177.14
N THR A 300 4.27 -1.16 -177.80
CA THR A 300 3.51 -1.59 -178.99
C THR A 300 2.10 -2.10 -178.71
N PHE A 301 1.74 -2.36 -177.44
CA PHE A 301 0.39 -2.80 -177.06
C PHE A 301 -0.58 -1.63 -176.80
N ASN A 302 -0.06 -0.41 -176.56
CA ASN A 302 -0.86 0.76 -176.22
C ASN A 302 -1.16 1.70 -177.42
N ASN A 303 -0.68 1.38 -178.63
CA ASN A 303 -0.87 2.21 -179.82
C ASN A 303 -1.41 1.38 -181.00
N ILE A 304 -2.53 1.86 -181.57
CA ILE A 304 -3.17 1.44 -182.83
C ILE A 304 -3.97 0.13 -182.69
N THR A 305 -5.32 0.08 -182.75
CA THR A 305 -6.28 0.34 -183.87
C THR A 305 -6.18 -0.65 -185.05
N PRO A 306 -7.31 -0.96 -185.75
CA PRO A 306 -7.61 -2.36 -186.05
C PRO A 306 -7.21 -2.83 -187.45
N GLU A 307 -6.76 -4.10 -187.55
CA GLU A 307 -7.36 -5.12 -188.42
C GLU A 307 -6.68 -6.50 -188.20
N ASN A 308 -7.43 -7.59 -188.44
CA ASN A 308 -6.99 -9.01 -188.40
C ASN A 308 -6.52 -9.52 -187.00
N LYS A 309 -7.05 -10.62 -186.44
CA LYS A 309 -7.22 -12.03 -186.86
C LYS A 309 -6.04 -12.94 -186.52
N ASP A 310 -6.42 -14.06 -185.89
CA ASP A 310 -5.85 -15.41 -185.96
C ASP A 310 -4.39 -15.66 -185.48
N SER A 311 -4.26 -16.60 -184.52
CA SER A 311 -3.21 -17.65 -184.38
C SER A 311 -2.35 -17.69 -183.10
N MET A 312 -2.06 -18.93 -182.68
CA MET A 312 -0.91 -19.42 -181.87
C MET A 312 -0.85 -19.01 -180.37
N MET A 313 -0.62 -19.88 -179.35
CA MET A 313 0.12 -21.14 -179.09
C MET A 313 1.30 -20.86 -178.12
N VAL A 314 1.86 -21.78 -177.31
CA VAL A 314 1.41 -22.99 -176.54
C VAL A 314 2.60 -23.44 -175.62
N LEU A 315 2.52 -24.59 -174.91
CA LEU A 315 3.60 -25.29 -174.14
C LEU A 315 3.86 -24.86 -172.67
N GLU A 316 4.42 -25.70 -171.77
CA GLU A 316 4.18 -27.14 -171.47
C GLU A 316 4.86 -27.61 -170.16
N GLY A 317 4.39 -28.74 -169.59
CA GLY A 317 5.18 -29.72 -168.78
C GLY A 317 5.47 -29.44 -167.27
N LYS A 318 6.08 -30.37 -166.51
CA LYS A 318 5.86 -31.84 -166.35
C LYS A 318 6.76 -32.44 -165.24
N ASP A 319 6.26 -33.44 -164.47
CA ASP A 319 6.95 -34.59 -163.80
C ASP A 319 8.18 -34.34 -162.84
N SER A 320 8.49 -35.07 -161.74
CA SER A 320 7.82 -36.14 -160.97
C SER A 320 8.51 -36.50 -159.59
N ASN A 321 7.73 -37.06 -158.64
CA ASN A 321 8.00 -38.15 -157.65
C ASN A 321 9.01 -38.13 -156.44
N THR A 322 8.43 -38.36 -155.23
CA THR A 322 8.73 -39.40 -154.16
C THR A 322 9.64 -39.23 -152.89
N ILE A 323 9.04 -39.65 -151.74
CA ILE A 323 9.56 -40.42 -150.55
C ILE A 323 9.93 -39.74 -149.18
N ASN A 324 9.75 -40.53 -148.09
CA ASN A 324 9.33 -40.21 -146.70
C ASN A 324 10.41 -39.95 -145.58
N GLU A 325 9.91 -39.51 -144.40
CA GLU A 325 10.15 -40.04 -143.01
C GLU A 325 11.12 -39.32 -142.02
N ARG A 326 10.60 -38.77 -140.87
CA ARG A 326 10.95 -39.11 -139.43
C ARG A 326 10.79 -38.02 -138.32
N LYS A 327 10.34 -38.48 -137.12
CA LYS A 327 10.85 -38.28 -135.70
C LYS A 327 10.39 -37.20 -134.67
N ASP A 328 10.57 -37.63 -133.39
CA ASP A 328 10.89 -36.91 -132.11
C ASP A 328 9.80 -36.11 -131.31
N LYS A 329 9.84 -35.84 -129.97
CA LYS A 329 10.39 -36.47 -128.69
C LYS A 329 10.20 -35.53 -127.44
N ARG A 330 10.08 -36.04 -126.16
CA ARG A 330 10.75 -35.58 -124.87
C ARG A 330 10.11 -36.00 -123.50
N LEU A 331 10.82 -35.72 -122.37
CA LEU A 331 10.63 -36.07 -120.92
C LEU A 331 11.12 -34.89 -120.01
N PRO A 332 10.72 -34.70 -118.70
CA PRO A 332 11.30 -35.34 -117.47
C PRO A 332 10.29 -35.41 -116.24
N SER A 333 10.66 -35.17 -114.96
CA SER A 333 11.23 -36.10 -113.91
C SER A 333 11.20 -35.47 -112.47
N ASP A 334 10.76 -36.22 -111.43
CA ASP A 334 11.22 -36.36 -109.98
C ASP A 334 11.71 -35.15 -109.10
N ALA A 335 11.87 -35.12 -107.75
CA ALA A 335 11.41 -35.84 -106.52
C ALA A 335 11.75 -35.00 -105.21
N SER A 336 11.94 -35.58 -103.99
CA SER A 336 11.91 -34.94 -102.62
C SER A 336 13.24 -35.03 -101.78
N SER A 337 13.44 -34.75 -100.46
CA SER A 337 12.62 -34.65 -99.20
C SER A 337 13.39 -34.09 -97.93
N PHE A 338 12.68 -33.91 -96.77
CA PHE A 338 13.11 -33.86 -95.33
C PHE A 338 13.92 -32.69 -94.65
N ALA A 339 13.48 -32.22 -93.43
CA ALA A 339 14.21 -32.32 -92.11
C ALA A 339 13.78 -31.35 -90.93
N GLU A 340 13.32 -31.93 -89.79
CA GLU A 340 13.47 -31.64 -88.31
C GLU A 340 13.33 -30.24 -87.58
N ASN A 341 13.47 -30.25 -86.23
CA ASN A 341 12.95 -29.31 -85.18
C ASN A 341 14.04 -28.68 -84.25
N SER A 342 13.69 -27.76 -83.31
CA SER A 342 13.76 -27.92 -81.81
C SER A 342 13.90 -26.64 -80.92
N PHE A 343 13.68 -26.79 -79.59
CA PHE A 343 13.85 -25.86 -78.43
C PHE A 343 12.87 -24.64 -78.28
N SER A 344 12.49 -24.12 -77.10
CA SER A 344 12.40 -24.59 -75.67
C SER A 344 11.43 -23.63 -74.89
N ASP A 345 11.28 -23.48 -73.55
CA ASP A 345 11.97 -23.91 -72.31
C ASP A 345 11.04 -23.83 -71.04
N CYS A 346 11.58 -23.94 -69.81
CA CYS A 346 10.85 -23.98 -68.52
C CYS A 346 11.04 -22.76 -67.57
N GLY A 347 10.14 -22.58 -66.58
CA GLY A 347 10.23 -21.56 -65.50
C GLY A 347 9.46 -21.92 -64.20
N ARG A 348 9.78 -21.29 -63.05
CA ARG A 348 9.34 -21.71 -61.69
C ARG A 348 8.80 -20.60 -60.76
N GLN A 349 7.66 -20.87 -60.11
CA GLN A 349 7.44 -21.00 -58.64
C GLN A 349 7.69 -19.84 -57.62
N ILE A 350 6.92 -19.87 -56.50
CA ILE A 350 7.15 -19.36 -55.10
C ILE A 350 6.30 -18.16 -54.59
N ASP A 351 5.27 -18.49 -53.80
CA ASP A 351 4.88 -18.13 -52.40
C ASP A 351 4.88 -16.66 -51.83
N GLU A 352 3.72 -16.23 -51.31
CA GLU A 352 3.32 -16.13 -49.86
C GLU A 352 4.38 -15.91 -48.73
N ASN A 353 4.11 -15.33 -47.53
CA ASN A 353 3.05 -14.42 -46.98
C ASN A 353 3.45 -13.83 -45.58
N ALA A 354 2.73 -12.80 -45.13
CA ALA A 354 2.41 -12.32 -43.75
C ALA A 354 3.35 -12.46 -42.48
N VAL A 355 3.61 -11.31 -41.83
CA VAL A 355 3.28 -10.87 -40.41
C VAL A 355 2.52 -11.94 -39.54
N PRO A 356 2.66 -12.10 -38.16
CA PRO A 356 2.42 -10.98 -37.20
C PRO A 356 2.77 -11.08 -35.65
N MET A 357 2.48 -9.97 -34.90
CA MET A 357 2.02 -9.85 -33.47
C MET A 357 2.87 -10.42 -32.29
N LEU A 358 2.61 -10.18 -30.98
CA LEU A 358 2.24 -9.00 -30.13
C LEU A 358 2.41 -9.37 -28.62
N TYR A 359 2.79 -8.41 -27.76
CA TYR A 359 2.60 -8.36 -26.27
C TYR A 359 3.15 -9.55 -25.42
N GLU A 360 3.31 -9.51 -24.08
CA GLU A 360 3.21 -8.50 -22.99
C GLU A 360 4.37 -8.83 -21.96
N GLU A 361 4.64 -8.25 -20.78
CA GLU A 361 3.77 -7.85 -19.66
C GLU A 361 4.54 -7.08 -18.50
N GLN A 362 3.84 -6.20 -17.76
CA GLN A 362 3.93 -5.88 -16.30
C GLN A 362 5.15 -5.27 -15.52
N ASN A 363 4.82 -4.20 -14.76
CA ASN A 363 5.04 -3.91 -13.30
C ASN A 363 6.38 -3.51 -12.62
N ALA A 364 6.38 -2.28 -12.06
CA ALA A 364 6.66 -1.91 -10.64
C ALA A 364 6.26 -0.41 -10.44
N VAL A 365 5.35 0.02 -9.55
CA VAL A 365 5.35 0.08 -8.06
C VAL A 365 6.35 1.10 -7.49
N SER A 366 5.87 2.00 -6.61
CA SER A 366 6.65 3.03 -5.90
C SER A 366 6.25 3.13 -4.43
N ASP A 367 7.18 3.54 -3.56
CA ASP A 367 7.03 3.63 -2.11
C ASP A 367 6.06 4.70 -1.60
N LEU A 368 5.60 4.54 -0.35
CA LEU A 368 5.46 5.65 0.59
C LEU A 368 5.49 5.16 2.06
N SER A 369 6.28 5.85 2.88
CA SER A 369 6.55 5.52 4.29
C SER A 369 5.87 6.51 5.25
N PHE A 370 5.50 6.06 6.46
CA PHE A 370 5.11 6.94 7.55
C PHE A 370 5.60 6.45 8.92
N GLN A 371 5.92 7.42 9.79
CA GLN A 371 6.40 7.24 11.16
C GLN A 371 5.43 7.87 12.17
N THR A 372 5.20 7.22 13.31
CA THR A 372 4.93 7.85 14.63
C THR A 372 5.26 6.81 15.70
N ASN A 373 6.29 6.96 16.55
CA ASN A 373 6.52 7.93 17.63
C ASN A 373 5.67 7.68 18.89
N VAL A 374 6.37 7.39 20.00
CA VAL A 374 5.85 7.12 21.35
C VAL A 374 6.47 8.14 22.33
N PRO A 375 5.71 8.68 23.29
CA PRO A 375 6.27 9.35 24.46
C PRO A 375 6.03 8.52 25.74
N ILE A 376 7.11 8.03 26.36
CA ILE A 376 7.10 7.54 27.75
C ILE A 376 7.41 8.72 28.66
N SER A 377 6.59 8.97 29.68
CA SER A 377 6.82 10.01 30.68
C SER A 377 7.00 9.42 32.08
N ASN A 378 8.24 9.44 32.56
CA ASN A 378 8.57 9.12 33.96
C ASN A 378 8.38 10.37 34.84
N SER A 379 7.85 10.18 36.06
CA SER A 379 8.02 11.15 37.15
C SER A 379 8.09 10.46 38.51
N PHE A 380 9.29 10.02 38.89
CA PHE A 380 9.62 9.62 40.27
C PHE A 380 10.00 10.87 41.06
N VAL A 381 9.38 11.10 42.22
CA VAL A 381 9.88 12.00 43.28
C VAL A 381 9.58 11.34 44.63
N SER A 382 10.55 11.40 45.55
CA SER A 382 10.54 10.69 46.84
C SER A 382 10.10 11.57 48.01
N GLU A 383 9.90 10.91 49.16
CA GLU A 383 9.89 11.47 50.52
C GLU A 383 8.68 12.40 50.86
N ASP A 384 8.26 12.55 52.11
CA ASP A 384 9.01 12.32 53.35
C ASP A 384 8.21 11.71 54.53
N THR A 385 8.98 11.07 55.41
CA THR A 385 8.81 10.67 56.81
C THR A 385 7.57 11.17 57.59
N TYR A 386 6.88 10.23 58.26
CA TYR A 386 6.16 10.50 59.51
C TYR A 386 6.38 9.41 60.57
N THR A 387 6.90 9.81 61.72
CA THR A 387 7.28 8.94 62.84
C THR A 387 6.06 8.52 63.68
N SER A 388 5.87 7.22 63.89
CA SER A 388 4.92 6.70 64.89
C SER A 388 5.56 6.72 66.29
N PRO A 389 4.94 7.32 67.31
CA PRO A 389 5.37 7.19 68.70
C PRO A 389 5.10 5.76 69.20
N SER A 390 6.13 5.09 69.73
CA SER A 390 5.95 3.86 70.50
C SER A 390 5.59 4.22 71.95
N CYS A 391 4.44 3.76 72.43
CA CYS A 391 4.09 3.81 73.85
C CYS A 391 4.33 2.42 74.47
N ALA A 392 5.43 2.28 75.20
CA ALA A 392 5.62 1.17 76.13
C ALA A 392 4.78 1.40 77.40
N PRO A 393 4.33 0.33 78.10
CA PRO A 393 3.66 0.48 79.38
C PRO A 393 4.68 0.75 80.50
N ASN A 394 4.28 1.56 81.49
CA ASN A 394 4.90 1.57 82.82
C ASN A 394 3.87 1.01 83.81
N GLU A 395 4.27 -0.02 84.54
CA GLU A 395 3.64 -0.43 85.80
C GLU A 395 4.17 0.48 86.93
N GLY A 396 3.36 0.74 87.94
CA GLY A 396 3.69 1.59 89.10
C GLY A 396 2.52 1.72 90.06
#